data_AF-A0A6V8DNI3-F1
#
_entry.id   AF-A0A6V8DNI3-F1
#
_cell.length_a   1.000
_cell.length_b   1.000
_cell.length_c   1.000
_cell.angle_alpha   90.00
_cell.angle_beta   90.00
_cell.angle_gamma   90.00
#
_symmetry.space_group_name_H-M   'P 1'
#
loop_
_entity.id
_entity.type
_entity.pdbx_description
1 polymer ?
#
loop_
_entity_poly.entity_id
_entity_poly.type
_entity_poly.pdbx_seq_one_letter_code
_entity_poly.pdbx_strand_id
1 'polypeptide(L)'
;MVGAATFHTAMAEIVVGSMVLATLCAIGCSISRIVPTSEINNESLMVTMDRASLAGSVLALIFLPIAILSGNIAADGQAESALLYNKFVYSGLALGFWSAFVIGRIRMGPGLWEERPLAFLQSATAGVAFLMTSMASSIGGKLVRGESLFDVLPFWLPTETASILPLWASFSLLTLGITSSALVFKFTLPKIVRIE
;
A
#
# COMPACT_ATOMS: atom_id res chain seq x y z
N MET A 1 -31.61 1.42 1.66
CA MET A 1 -30.31 2.12 1.68
C MET A 1 -29.27 1.16 2.23
N VAL A 2 -28.11 1.03 1.59
CA VAL A 2 -26.97 0.28 2.16
C VAL A 2 -26.46 1.10 3.35
N GLY A 3 -26.31 0.48 4.53
CA GLY A 3 -25.79 1.16 5.72
C GLY A 3 -24.34 1.61 5.52
N ALA A 4 -23.93 2.72 6.15
CA ALA A 4 -22.59 3.28 6.02
C ALA A 4 -21.48 2.25 6.37
N ALA A 5 -21.72 1.42 7.39
CA ALA A 5 -20.81 0.33 7.76
C ALA A 5 -20.68 -0.73 6.66
N THR A 6 -21.79 -1.18 6.06
CA THR A 6 -21.78 -2.17 4.97
C THR A 6 -21.08 -1.61 3.73
N PHE A 7 -21.32 -0.34 3.40
CA PHE A 7 -20.65 0.33 2.30
C PHE A 7 -19.14 0.44 2.55
N HIS A 8 -18.72 0.85 3.75
CA HIS A 8 -17.30 0.91 4.12
C HIS A 8 -16.63 -0.46 4.00
N THR A 9 -17.24 -1.52 4.55
CA THR A 9 -16.69 -2.87 4.48
C THR A 9 -16.50 -3.34 3.04
N ALA A 10 -17.49 -3.12 2.17
CA ALA A 10 -17.39 -3.49 0.75
C ALA A 10 -16.21 -2.77 0.05
N MET A 11 -16.03 -1.47 0.31
CA MET A 11 -14.91 -0.71 -0.26
C MET A 11 -13.57 -1.18 0.31
N ALA A 12 -13.51 -1.47 1.62
CA ALA A 12 -12.31 -1.98 2.27
C ALA A 12 -11.89 -3.36 1.74
N GLU A 13 -12.85 -4.24 1.45
CA GLU A 13 -12.59 -5.57 0.87
C GLU A 13 -12.01 -5.47 -0.54
N ILE A 14 -12.54 -4.58 -1.39
CA ILE A 14 -11.96 -4.31 -2.71
C ILE A 14 -10.51 -3.84 -2.58
N VAL A 15 -10.26 -2.90 -1.67
CA VAL A 15 -8.91 -2.37 -1.40
C VAL A 15 -7.96 -3.48 -0.95
N VAL A 16 -8.33 -4.22 0.10
CA VAL A 16 -7.47 -5.26 0.67
C VAL A 16 -7.21 -6.38 -0.35
N GLY A 17 -8.25 -6.88 -1.02
CA GLY A 17 -8.08 -7.94 -2.03
C GLY A 17 -7.18 -7.52 -3.19
N SER A 18 -7.36 -6.29 -3.68
CA SER A 18 -6.53 -5.74 -4.77
C SER A 18 -5.07 -5.57 -4.34
N MET A 19 -4.83 -5.12 -3.10
CA MET A 19 -3.50 -4.92 -2.55
C MET A 19 -2.77 -6.22 -2.23
N VAL A 20 -3.49 -7.25 -1.76
CA VAL A 20 -2.92 -8.60 -1.58
C VAL A 20 -2.44 -9.16 -2.91
N LEU A 21 -3.30 -9.12 -3.94
CA LEU A 21 -2.92 -9.57 -5.29
C LEU A 21 -1.70 -8.78 -5.79
N ALA A 22 -1.73 -7.45 -5.64
CA ALA A 22 -0.66 -6.59 -6.11
C ALA A 22 0.70 -6.93 -5.47
N THR A 23 0.68 -7.18 -4.16
CA THR A 23 1.89 -7.48 -3.38
C THR A 23 2.43 -8.86 -3.70
N LEU A 24 1.58 -9.89 -3.73
CA LEU A 24 2.00 -11.26 -4.06
C LEU A 24 2.61 -11.33 -5.46
N CYS A 25 1.97 -10.68 -6.44
CA CYS A 25 2.49 -10.61 -7.79
C CYS A 25 3.81 -9.82 -7.87
N ALA A 26 3.93 -8.68 -7.19
CA ALA A 26 5.18 -7.90 -7.16
C ALA A 26 6.35 -8.68 -6.54
N ILE A 27 6.12 -9.36 -5.42
CA ILE A 27 7.12 -10.22 -4.76
C ILE A 27 7.49 -11.36 -5.69
N GLY A 28 6.49 -12.01 -6.29
CA GLY A 28 6.72 -13.11 -7.22
C GLY A 28 7.47 -12.70 -8.48
N CYS A 29 7.27 -11.49 -9.01
CA CYS A 29 8.10 -10.94 -10.09
C CYS A 29 9.58 -10.81 -9.68
N SER A 30 9.86 -10.34 -8.46
CA SER A 30 11.24 -10.27 -7.97
C SER A 30 11.84 -11.66 -7.72
N ILE A 31 11.05 -12.64 -7.26
CA ILE A 31 11.51 -14.02 -7.04
C ILE A 31 11.79 -14.72 -8.39
N SER A 32 10.91 -14.53 -9.37
CA SER A 32 11.04 -15.08 -10.74
C SER A 32 12.39 -14.73 -11.38
N ARG A 33 12.99 -13.59 -11.02
CA ARG A 33 14.29 -13.13 -11.50
C ARG A 33 15.49 -13.71 -10.75
N ILE A 34 15.28 -14.30 -9.58
CA ILE A 34 16.30 -14.99 -8.79
C ILE A 34 16.33 -16.48 -9.15
N VAL A 35 15.16 -17.07 -9.38
CA VAL A 35 14.99 -18.49 -9.71
C VAL A 35 15.33 -18.72 -11.20
N PRO A 36 16.01 -19.83 -11.56
CA PRO A 36 16.25 -20.17 -12.95
C PRO A 36 14.95 -20.30 -13.76
N THR A 37 15.03 -20.03 -15.05
CA THR A 37 13.91 -20.25 -15.97
C THR A 37 13.54 -21.74 -16.00
N SER A 38 12.25 -22.05 -15.86
CA SER A 38 11.71 -23.40 -15.86
C SER A 38 10.35 -23.41 -16.59
N GLU A 39 9.73 -24.57 -16.76
CA GLU A 39 8.36 -24.65 -17.32
C GLU A 39 7.35 -23.81 -16.52
N ILE A 40 7.58 -23.69 -15.20
CA ILE A 40 6.76 -22.89 -14.28
C ILE A 40 7.21 -21.42 -14.28
N ASN A 41 8.53 -21.18 -14.24
CA ASN A 41 9.12 -19.85 -14.22
C ASN A 41 9.49 -19.41 -15.64
N ASN A 42 8.47 -19.02 -16.41
CA ASN A 42 8.59 -18.58 -17.79
C ASN A 42 8.25 -17.09 -17.94
N GLU A 43 8.51 -16.54 -19.12
CA GLU A 43 8.29 -15.13 -19.41
C GLU A 43 6.80 -14.74 -19.39
N SER A 44 5.90 -15.64 -19.80
CA SER A 44 4.46 -15.37 -19.80
C SER A 44 3.88 -15.23 -18.40
N LEU A 45 4.34 -16.05 -17.45
CA LEU A 45 4.02 -15.93 -16.02
C LEU A 45 4.50 -14.57 -15.49
N MET A 46 5.74 -14.19 -15.79
CA MET A 46 6.31 -12.92 -15.37
C MET A 46 5.49 -11.72 -15.87
N VAL A 47 5.13 -11.70 -17.15
CA VAL A 47 4.28 -10.65 -17.73
C VAL A 47 2.89 -10.62 -17.10
N THR A 48 2.31 -11.79 -16.83
CA THR A 48 0.98 -11.89 -16.21
C THR A 48 0.98 -11.37 -14.79
N MET A 49 1.97 -11.77 -13.99
CA MET A 49 2.12 -11.30 -12.60
C MET A 49 2.39 -9.81 -12.57
N ASP A 50 3.25 -9.29 -13.42
CA ASP A 50 3.55 -7.87 -13.50
C ASP A 50 2.30 -7.03 -13.82
N ARG A 51 1.52 -7.46 -14.82
CA ARG A 51 0.25 -6.81 -15.19
C ARG A 51 -0.80 -6.93 -14.08
N ALA A 52 -0.92 -8.08 -13.44
CA ALA A 52 -1.81 -8.29 -12.31
C ALA A 52 -1.42 -7.39 -11.11
N SER A 53 -0.11 -7.22 -10.90
CA SER A 53 0.41 -6.35 -9.84
C SER A 53 0.06 -4.88 -10.08
N LEU A 54 0.26 -4.41 -11.32
CA LEU A 54 -0.08 -3.06 -11.71
C LEU A 54 -1.60 -2.83 -11.68
N ALA A 55 -2.40 -3.76 -12.20
CA ALA A 55 -3.85 -3.65 -12.20
C ALA A 55 -4.42 -3.64 -10.78
N GLY A 56 -3.94 -4.52 -9.89
CA GLY A 56 -4.36 -4.56 -8.49
C GLY A 56 -3.99 -3.28 -7.75
N SER A 57 -2.78 -2.75 -7.95
CA SER A 57 -2.35 -1.50 -7.30
C SER A 57 -3.11 -0.28 -7.80
N VAL A 58 -3.43 -0.19 -9.09
CA VAL A 58 -4.27 0.89 -9.65
C VAL A 58 -5.70 0.80 -9.11
N LEU A 59 -6.30 -0.39 -9.11
CA LEU A 59 -7.64 -0.60 -8.56
C LEU A 59 -7.68 -0.21 -7.07
N ALA A 60 -6.67 -0.64 -6.31
CA ALA A 60 -6.54 -0.27 -4.91
C ALA A 60 -6.45 1.25 -4.72
N LEU A 61 -5.67 1.97 -5.53
CA LEU A 61 -5.55 3.43 -5.44
C LEU A 61 -6.86 4.17 -5.73
N ILE A 62 -7.70 3.65 -6.62
CA ILE A 62 -9.02 4.24 -6.92
C ILE A 62 -9.95 4.11 -5.71
N PHE A 63 -9.97 2.92 -5.09
CA PHE A 63 -10.91 2.62 -4.01
C PHE A 63 -10.41 2.99 -2.61
N LEU A 64 -9.10 3.18 -2.42
CA LEU A 64 -8.52 3.52 -1.12
C LEU A 64 -9.05 4.86 -0.56
N PRO A 65 -9.12 5.97 -1.33
CA PRO A 65 -9.75 7.21 -0.85
C PRO A 65 -11.22 7.01 -0.46
N ILE A 66 -11.96 6.20 -1.23
CA ILE A 66 -13.37 5.89 -0.95
C ILE A 66 -13.49 5.11 0.36
N ALA A 67 -12.61 4.13 0.60
CA ALA A 67 -12.55 3.37 1.84
C ALA A 67 -12.17 4.25 3.05
N ILE A 68 -11.26 5.21 2.87
CA ILE A 68 -10.88 6.18 3.91
C ILE A 68 -12.07 7.06 4.29
N LEU A 69 -12.73 7.68 3.30
CA LEU A 69 -13.85 8.59 3.53
C LEU A 69 -15.05 7.86 4.13
N SER A 70 -15.43 6.72 3.55
CA SER A 70 -16.52 5.89 4.09
C SER A 70 -16.22 5.38 5.50
N GLY A 71 -14.96 5.10 5.82
CA GLY A 71 -14.55 4.65 7.15
C GLY A 71 -14.63 5.74 8.21
N ASN A 72 -14.46 7.00 7.81
CA ASN A 72 -14.66 8.14 8.71
C ASN A 72 -16.15 8.38 9.00
N ILE A 73 -17.00 8.25 7.97
CA ILE A 73 -18.45 8.38 8.10
C ILE A 73 -19.03 7.24 8.95
N ALA A 74 -18.49 6.02 8.82
CA ALA A 74 -18.93 4.87 9.60
C ALA A 74 -18.49 4.89 11.08
N ALA A 75 -17.59 5.80 11.48
CA ALA A 75 -17.01 5.86 12.82
C ALA A 75 -17.77 6.78 13.80
N ASP A 76 -19.02 7.14 13.49
CA ASP A 76 -19.87 8.05 14.28
C ASP A 76 -19.71 7.86 15.80
N GLY A 77 -19.22 8.91 16.48
CA GLY A 77 -19.05 8.95 17.94
C GLY A 77 -17.66 8.61 18.50
N GLN A 78 -16.69 8.18 17.67
CA GLN A 78 -15.32 7.80 18.09
C GLN A 78 -14.23 8.81 17.66
N ALA A 79 -14.65 10.02 17.25
CA ALA A 79 -13.83 11.02 16.55
C ALA A 79 -12.59 11.51 17.32
N GLU A 80 -12.56 11.39 18.66
CA GLU A 80 -11.46 11.88 19.50
C GLU A 80 -10.47 10.79 19.95
N SER A 81 -10.63 9.55 19.46
CA SER A 81 -9.74 8.46 19.86
C SER A 81 -8.38 8.54 19.16
N ALA A 82 -7.30 8.37 19.94
CA ALA A 82 -5.92 8.21 19.47
C ALA A 82 -5.78 7.16 18.35
N LEU A 83 -6.60 6.10 18.41
CA LEU A 83 -6.64 5.05 17.39
C LEU A 83 -7.15 5.57 16.05
N LEU A 84 -8.16 6.44 16.01
CA LEU A 84 -8.69 6.97 14.75
C LEU A 84 -7.64 7.85 14.03
N TYR A 85 -6.86 8.64 14.78
CA TYR A 85 -5.74 9.40 14.23
C TYR A 85 -4.69 8.48 13.58
N ASN A 86 -4.26 7.44 14.29
CA ASN A 86 -3.30 6.48 13.75
C ASN A 86 -3.85 5.75 12.53
N LYS A 87 -5.14 5.38 12.50
CA LYS A 87 -5.80 4.81 11.31
C LYS A 87 -5.64 5.73 10.10
N PHE A 88 -5.92 7.02 10.27
CA PHE A 88 -5.81 8.00 9.19
C PHE A 88 -4.37 8.14 8.68
N VAL A 89 -3.38 8.19 9.59
CA VAL A 89 -1.96 8.26 9.23
C VAL A 89 -1.52 7.03 8.44
N TYR A 90 -1.85 5.81 8.91
CA TYR A 90 -1.52 4.58 8.19
C TYR A 90 -2.22 4.48 6.83
N SER A 91 -3.47 4.92 6.73
CA SER A 91 -4.17 5.01 5.45
C SER A 91 -3.51 6.00 4.48
N GLY A 92 -3.02 7.14 4.97
CA GLY A 92 -2.27 8.11 4.18
C GLY A 92 -0.93 7.58 3.70
N LEU A 93 -0.18 6.89 4.58
CA LEU A 93 1.07 6.21 4.23
C LEU A 93 0.84 5.11 3.18
N ALA A 94 -0.22 4.31 3.35
CA ALA A 94 -0.61 3.32 2.35
C ALA A 94 -0.87 3.96 0.98
N LEU A 95 -1.63 5.07 0.94
CA LEU A 95 -1.88 5.81 -0.30
C LEU A 95 -0.57 6.30 -0.94
N GLY A 96 0.34 6.85 -0.13
CA GLY A 96 1.64 7.32 -0.60
C GLY A 96 2.50 6.20 -1.19
N PHE A 97 2.66 5.08 -0.48
CA PHE A 97 3.49 3.96 -0.96
C PHE A 97 2.87 3.26 -2.17
N TRP A 98 1.54 3.08 -2.23
CA TRP A 98 0.89 2.53 -3.41
C TRP A 98 1.01 3.46 -4.62
N SER A 99 0.92 4.79 -4.41
CA SER A 99 1.16 5.77 -5.47
C SER A 99 2.60 5.69 -5.97
N ALA A 100 3.57 5.60 -5.04
CA ALA A 100 4.98 5.43 -5.39
C ALA A 100 5.24 4.13 -6.17
N PHE A 101 4.59 3.03 -5.78
CA PHE A 101 4.65 1.76 -6.50
C PHE A 101 4.14 1.92 -7.95
N VAL A 102 2.94 2.47 -8.14
CA VAL A 102 2.34 2.64 -9.48
C VAL A 102 3.17 3.59 -10.34
N ILE A 103 3.57 4.74 -9.80
CA ILE A 103 4.41 5.71 -10.51
C ILE A 103 5.76 5.10 -10.87
N GLY A 104 6.40 4.42 -9.92
CA GLY A 104 7.68 3.73 -10.14
C GLY A 104 7.58 2.72 -11.28
N ARG A 105 6.53 1.90 -11.26
CA ARG A 105 6.30 0.88 -12.30
C ARG A 105 6.01 1.49 -13.67
N ILE A 106 5.12 2.47 -13.76
CA ILE A 106 4.76 3.12 -15.03
C ILE A 106 6.00 3.81 -15.62
N ARG A 107 6.80 4.45 -14.77
CA ARG A 107 7.94 5.26 -15.21
C ARG A 107 9.16 4.45 -15.64
N MET A 108 9.50 3.39 -14.91
CA MET A 108 10.70 2.60 -15.17
C MET A 108 10.46 1.51 -16.23
N GLY A 109 9.20 1.23 -16.59
CA GLY A 109 8.88 0.27 -17.63
C GLY A 109 9.27 -1.18 -17.28
N PRO A 110 9.07 -2.14 -18.21
CA PRO A 110 9.35 -3.56 -17.98
C PRO A 110 10.79 -3.86 -17.53
N GLY A 111 11.75 -3.02 -17.94
CA GLY A 111 13.16 -3.12 -17.54
C GLY A 111 13.41 -2.94 -16.03
N LEU A 112 12.44 -2.42 -15.27
CA LEU A 112 12.51 -2.36 -13.80
C LEU A 112 12.82 -3.72 -13.17
N TRP A 113 12.29 -4.79 -13.76
CA TRP A 113 12.46 -6.14 -13.23
C TRP A 113 13.77 -6.81 -13.65
N GLU A 114 14.53 -6.24 -14.59
CA GLU A 114 15.80 -6.80 -15.03
C GLU A 114 16.92 -6.43 -14.05
N GLU A 115 16.84 -5.22 -13.50
CA GLU A 115 17.77 -4.74 -12.48
C GLU A 115 17.36 -5.23 -11.08
N ARG A 116 18.13 -6.17 -10.52
CA ARG A 116 17.92 -6.71 -9.16
C ARG A 116 17.63 -5.66 -8.08
N PRO A 117 18.39 -4.55 -7.96
CA PRO A 117 18.11 -3.56 -6.92
C PRO A 117 16.77 -2.84 -7.15
N LEU A 118 16.37 -2.60 -8.40
CA LEU A 118 15.09 -1.95 -8.73
C LEU A 118 13.92 -2.90 -8.49
N ALA A 119 14.06 -4.18 -8.90
CA ALA A 119 13.08 -5.22 -8.65
C ALA A 119 12.82 -5.38 -7.13
N PHE A 120 13.90 -5.47 -6.34
CA PHE A 120 13.80 -5.55 -4.89
C PHE A 120 13.14 -4.30 -4.29
N LEU A 121 13.55 -3.11 -4.72
CA LEU A 121 12.97 -1.85 -4.22
C LEU A 121 11.47 -1.76 -4.53
N GLN A 122 11.05 -2.16 -5.74
CA GLN A 122 9.66 -2.16 -6.16
C GLN A 122 8.82 -3.15 -5.33
N SER A 123 9.31 -4.38 -5.13
CA SER A 123 8.62 -5.37 -4.30
C SER A 123 8.60 -5.00 -2.82
N ALA A 124 9.68 -4.41 -2.30
CA ALA A 124 9.75 -3.88 -0.95
C ALA A 124 8.74 -2.73 -0.76
N THR A 125 8.61 -1.85 -1.75
CA THR A 125 7.60 -0.78 -1.74
C THR A 125 6.19 -1.36 -1.66
N ALA A 126 5.87 -2.40 -2.44
CA ALA A 126 4.58 -3.10 -2.33
C ALA A 126 4.38 -3.74 -0.95
N GLY A 127 5.40 -4.39 -0.40
CA GLY A 127 5.34 -5.01 0.94
C GLY A 127 5.10 -3.98 2.05
N VAL A 128 5.80 -2.84 2.02
CA VAL A 128 5.57 -1.74 2.97
C VAL A 128 4.19 -1.12 2.77
N ALA A 129 3.76 -0.90 1.53
CA ALA A 129 2.42 -0.38 1.24
C ALA A 129 1.32 -1.29 1.81
N PHE A 130 1.46 -2.60 1.60
CA PHE A 130 0.54 -3.60 2.15
C PHE A 130 0.56 -3.64 3.68
N LEU A 131 1.73 -3.51 4.30
CA LEU A 131 1.86 -3.43 5.76
C LEU A 131 1.10 -2.21 6.32
N MET A 132 1.26 -1.04 5.70
CA MET A 132 0.53 0.18 6.10
C MET A 132 -0.99 0.00 5.96
N THR A 133 -1.47 -0.58 4.85
CA THR A 133 -2.89 -0.92 4.69
C THR A 133 -3.37 -1.88 5.77
N SER A 134 -2.58 -2.92 6.08
CA SER A 134 -2.92 -3.93 7.08
C SER A 134 -2.98 -3.34 8.49
N MET A 135 -2.09 -2.41 8.83
CA MET A 135 -2.14 -1.65 10.08
C MET A 135 -3.40 -0.77 10.18
N ALA A 136 -3.76 -0.05 9.12
CA ALA A 136 -4.99 0.73 9.09
C ALA A 136 -6.25 -0.16 9.24
N SER A 137 -6.24 -1.33 8.60
CA SER A 137 -7.31 -2.32 8.71
C SER A 137 -7.42 -2.94 10.10
N SER A 138 -6.29 -3.31 10.72
CA SER A 138 -6.21 -3.82 12.09
C SER A 138 -6.80 -2.85 13.11
N ILE A 139 -6.45 -1.55 13.00
CA ILE A 139 -7.04 -0.51 13.85
C ILE A 139 -8.55 -0.39 13.61
N GLY A 140 -9.00 -0.50 12.36
CA GLY A 140 -10.42 -0.53 12.02
C GLY A 140 -11.17 -1.70 12.66
N GLY A 141 -10.60 -2.91 12.62
CA GLY A 141 -11.13 -4.08 13.32
C GLY A 141 -11.27 -3.85 14.82
N LYS A 142 -10.23 -3.25 15.43
CA LYS A 142 -10.20 -2.99 16.86
C LYS A 142 -11.26 -1.97 17.30
N LEU A 143 -11.49 -0.94 16.50
CA LEU A 143 -12.52 0.08 16.75
C LEU A 143 -13.95 -0.47 16.67
N VAL A 144 -14.21 -1.44 15.79
CA VAL A 144 -15.58 -1.95 15.53
C VAL A 144 -15.89 -3.23 16.31
N ARG A 145 -14.91 -4.11 16.48
CA ARG A 145 -15.09 -5.47 17.01
C ARG A 145 -14.27 -5.76 18.27
N GLY A 146 -13.38 -4.86 18.67
CA GLY A 146 -12.46 -5.09 19.79
C GLY A 146 -11.30 -6.05 19.45
N GLU A 147 -11.19 -6.51 18.20
CA GLU A 147 -10.19 -7.48 17.74
C GLU A 147 -9.31 -6.86 16.64
N SER A 148 -8.01 -7.15 16.67
CA SER A 148 -7.03 -6.70 15.68
C SER A 148 -6.59 -7.85 14.77
N LEU A 149 -6.31 -7.55 13.50
CA LEU A 149 -5.75 -8.51 12.53
C LEU A 149 -4.47 -9.19 13.05
N PHE A 150 -3.67 -8.47 13.84
CA PHE A 150 -2.40 -8.96 14.35
C PHE A 150 -2.55 -9.83 15.61
N ASP A 151 -3.75 -9.95 16.17
CA ASP A 151 -4.00 -10.79 17.36
C ASP A 151 -3.94 -12.29 17.01
N VAL A 152 -4.00 -12.62 15.72
CA VAL A 152 -3.77 -13.98 15.18
C VAL A 152 -2.30 -14.40 15.30
N LEU A 153 -1.36 -13.46 15.42
CA LEU A 153 0.06 -13.80 15.47
C LEU A 153 0.42 -14.33 16.86
N PRO A 154 1.31 -15.34 16.95
CA PRO A 154 1.71 -15.94 18.23
C PRO A 154 2.56 -15.01 19.10
N PHE A 155 2.91 -13.82 18.60
CA PHE A 155 3.66 -12.80 19.31
C PHE A 155 2.76 -11.58 19.55
N TRP A 156 2.74 -11.12 20.81
CA TRP A 156 1.96 -9.95 21.22
C TRP A 156 2.61 -8.68 20.69
N LEU A 157 2.06 -8.11 19.62
CA LEU A 157 2.35 -6.74 19.23
C LEU A 157 1.51 -5.83 20.13
N PRO A 158 2.11 -4.94 20.94
CA PRO A 158 1.36 -4.02 21.80
C PRO A 158 0.65 -2.97 20.94
N THR A 159 -0.47 -3.36 20.34
CA THR A 159 -1.42 -2.48 19.65
C THR A 159 -2.37 -1.79 20.63
N GLU A 160 -2.36 -2.22 21.90
CA GLU A 160 -3.10 -1.65 23.04
C GLU A 160 -2.60 -0.26 23.44
N THR A 161 -1.29 -0.03 23.31
CA THR A 161 -0.67 1.28 23.49
C THR A 161 -0.41 1.85 22.11
N ALA A 162 -1.48 2.26 21.43
CA ALA A 162 -1.36 3.06 20.23
C ALA A 162 -0.70 4.38 20.61
N SER A 163 0.64 4.40 20.67
CA SER A 163 1.41 5.62 20.79
C SER A 163 0.97 6.48 19.62
N ILE A 164 0.25 7.56 19.92
CA ILE A 164 -0.09 8.57 18.94
C ILE A 164 1.25 8.95 18.33
N LEU A 165 1.41 8.78 17.01
CA LEU A 165 2.59 9.28 16.33
C LEU A 165 2.68 10.76 16.69
N PRO A 166 3.71 11.18 17.44
CA PRO A 166 3.73 12.54 17.96
C PRO A 166 3.69 13.48 16.77
N LEU A 167 2.96 14.60 16.90
CA LEU A 167 2.63 15.48 15.77
C LEU A 167 3.87 15.89 14.94
N TRP A 168 5.02 16.05 15.61
CA TRP A 168 6.31 16.34 14.97
C TRP A 168 6.79 15.22 14.04
N ALA A 169 6.57 13.95 14.39
CA ALA A 169 6.94 12.80 13.57
C ALA A 169 6.02 12.70 12.33
N SER A 170 4.72 12.92 12.49
CA SER A 170 3.77 13.01 11.37
C SER A 170 4.11 14.16 10.42
N PHE A 171 4.43 15.35 10.96
CA PHE A 171 4.86 16.51 10.15
C PHE A 171 6.19 16.25 9.43
N SER A 172 7.14 15.60 10.11
CA SER A 172 8.43 15.22 9.51
C SER A 172 8.25 14.22 8.37
N LEU A 173 7.40 13.19 8.56
CA LEU A 173 7.10 12.22 7.51
C LEU A 173 6.37 12.86 6.33
N LEU A 174 5.43 13.78 6.59
CA LEU A 174 4.72 14.51 5.53
C LEU A 174 5.66 15.39 4.72
N THR A 175 6.52 16.17 5.37
CA THR A 175 7.49 17.03 4.68
C THR A 175 8.50 16.20 3.89
N LEU A 176 8.98 15.08 4.44
CA LEU A 176 9.88 14.16 3.75
C LEU A 176 9.17 13.50 2.55
N GLY A 177 7.91 13.11 2.68
CA GLY A 177 7.08 12.58 1.59
C GLY A 177 6.85 13.59 0.45
N ILE A 178 6.51 14.84 0.77
CA ILE A 178 6.36 15.92 -0.23
C ILE A 178 7.71 16.21 -0.89
N THR A 179 8.77 16.32 -0.11
CA THR A 179 10.11 16.66 -0.61
C THR A 179 10.63 15.55 -1.53
N SER A 180 10.55 14.30 -1.11
CA SER A 180 10.95 13.15 -1.94
C SER A 180 10.15 13.07 -3.23
N SER A 181 8.83 13.28 -3.18
CA SER A 181 7.97 13.33 -4.37
C SER A 181 8.39 14.46 -5.31
N ALA A 182 8.59 15.67 -4.78
CA ALA A 182 9.02 16.84 -5.55
C ALA A 182 10.40 16.63 -6.19
N LEU A 183 11.34 16.01 -5.48
CA LEU A 183 12.66 15.66 -6.00
C LEU A 183 12.56 14.64 -7.14
N VAL A 184 11.75 13.58 -6.97
CA VAL A 184 11.51 12.57 -8.03
C VAL A 184 10.84 13.18 -9.26
N PHE A 185 9.90 14.10 -9.09
CA PHE A 185 9.33 14.83 -10.22
C PHE A 185 10.40 15.69 -10.89
N LYS A 186 11.09 16.55 -10.14
CA LYS A 186 12.08 17.51 -10.67
C LYS A 186 13.27 16.85 -11.36
N PHE A 187 13.86 15.80 -10.77
CA PHE A 187 15.12 15.23 -11.26
C PHE A 187 14.94 14.16 -12.34
N THR A 188 13.75 13.56 -12.42
CA THR A 188 13.53 12.45 -13.35
C THR A 188 12.73 12.89 -14.58
N LEU A 189 12.01 14.03 -14.56
CA LEU A 189 11.36 14.63 -15.75
C LEU A 189 12.35 15.00 -16.88
N PRO A 190 13.52 15.61 -16.62
CA PRO A 190 14.42 16.03 -17.70
C PRO A 190 15.19 14.88 -18.37
N LYS A 191 15.14 13.65 -17.83
CA LYS A 191 15.85 12.49 -18.41
C LYS A 191 15.02 11.72 -19.45
N ILE A 192 13.68 11.79 -19.41
CA ILE A 192 12.81 11.02 -20.33
C ILE A 192 12.76 11.67 -21.72
N VAL A 193 12.96 12.99 -21.83
CA VAL A 193 12.98 13.71 -23.12
C VAL A 193 14.27 13.47 -23.93
N ARG A 194 15.27 12.79 -23.36
CA ARG A 194 16.60 12.66 -23.97
C ARG A 194 16.94 11.23 -24.45
N ILE A 195 15.94 10.35 -24.49
CA ILE A 195 16.06 8.98 -24.99
C ILE A 195 14.92 8.76 -26.00
N GLU A 196 14.97 9.53 -27.09
CA GLU A 196 14.36 9.19 -28.40
C GLU A 196 15.45 9.36 -29.46
#